data_AF-A0A9P5RGV5-F1
#
_entry.id   AF-A0A9P5RGV5-F1
#
_cell.length_a   1.000
_cell.length_b   1.000
_cell.length_c   1.000
_cell.angle_alpha   90.00
_cell.angle_beta   90.00
_cell.angle_gamma   90.00
#
_symmetry.space_group_name_H-M   'P 1'
#
loop_
_entity.id
_entity.type
_entity.pdbx_description
1 polymer ?
#
loop_
_entity_poly.entity_id
_entity_poly.type
_entity_poly.pdbx_seq_one_letter_code
_entity_poly.pdbx_strand_id
1 'polypeptide(L)'
;MSSNDHLRSNLHRELVASGKRDQLVELLKSRLIESGWRDDLKTYTKERIQAKETAQSVDEIIKDVSPHARATVPDKVKTELLAQISAFVEDNM
;
A
#
# COMPACT_ATOMS: atom_id res chain seq x y z
N MET A 1 17.92 8.75 -19.60
CA MET A 1 17.35 7.64 -18.80
C MET A 1 18.47 6.67 -18.52
N SER A 2 18.77 6.40 -17.26
CA SER A 2 19.91 5.57 -16.84
C SER A 2 19.62 4.08 -17.10
N SER A 3 20.65 3.24 -17.20
CA SER A 3 20.50 1.78 -17.34
C SER A 3 19.68 1.16 -16.20
N ASN A 4 19.73 1.77 -15.02
CA ASN A 4 18.95 1.36 -13.85
C ASN A 4 17.43 1.60 -14.04
N ASP A 5 17.05 2.67 -14.74
CA ASP A 5 15.65 2.97 -15.05
C ASP A 5 15.06 1.90 -16.00
N HIS A 6 15.86 1.43 -16.95
CA HIS A 6 15.45 0.36 -17.87
C HIS A 6 15.26 -0.97 -17.14
N LEU A 7 16.20 -1.33 -16.25
CA LEU A 7 16.08 -2.53 -15.43
C LEU A 7 14.82 -2.50 -14.55
N ARG A 8 14.58 -1.38 -13.87
CA ARG A 8 13.39 -1.19 -13.03
C ARG A 8 12.09 -1.28 -13.83
N SER A 9 12.06 -0.71 -15.03
CA SER A 9 10.90 -0.77 -15.92
C SER A 9 10.62 -2.20 -16.40
N ASN A 10 11.67 -2.94 -16.80
CA ASN A 10 11.55 -4.33 -17.24
C ASN A 10 11.06 -5.23 -16.11
N LEU A 11 11.65 -5.11 -14.92
CA LEU A 11 11.22 -5.85 -13.74
C LEU A 11 9.77 -5.53 -13.35
N HIS A 12 9.36 -4.25 -13.44
CA HIS A 12 7.96 -3.89 -13.21
C HIS A 12 7.02 -4.56 -14.21
N ARG A 13 7.42 -4.64 -15.48
CA ARG A 13 6.65 -5.33 -16.53
C ARG A 13 6.54 -6.82 -16.23
N GLU A 14 7.63 -7.47 -15.84
CA GLU A 14 7.69 -8.88 -15.43
C GLU A 14 6.76 -9.16 -14.23
N LEU A 15 6.81 -8.28 -13.22
CA LEU A 15 6.01 -8.38 -12.00
C LEU A 15 4.51 -8.25 -12.29
N VAL A 16 4.13 -7.46 -13.29
CA VAL A 16 2.76 -7.36 -13.79
C VAL A 16 2.38 -8.57 -14.63
N ALA A 17 3.21 -8.95 -15.62
CA ALA A 17 2.90 -10.02 -16.57
C ALA A 17 2.80 -11.40 -15.90
N SER A 18 3.62 -11.66 -14.87
CA SER A 18 3.60 -12.88 -14.07
C SER A 18 2.39 -12.97 -13.11
N GLY A 19 1.61 -11.89 -12.95
CA GLY A 19 0.55 -11.81 -11.95
C GLY A 19 1.05 -11.67 -10.51
N LYS A 20 2.38 -11.62 -10.28
CA LYS A 20 2.97 -11.46 -8.94
C LYS A 20 2.53 -10.15 -8.29
N ARG A 21 2.33 -9.08 -9.08
CA ARG A 21 1.77 -7.82 -8.60
C ARG A 21 0.45 -8.00 -7.87
N ASP A 22 -0.47 -8.74 -8.48
CA ASP A 22 -1.81 -8.90 -7.93
C ASP A 22 -1.78 -9.78 -6.69
N GLN A 23 -0.92 -10.80 -6.66
CA GLN A 23 -0.63 -11.58 -5.44
C GLN A 23 -0.07 -10.71 -4.31
N LEU A 24 0.86 -9.80 -4.60
CA LEU A 24 1.42 -8.86 -3.61
C LEU A 24 0.36 -7.88 -3.09
N VAL A 25 -0.55 -7.43 -3.97
CA VAL A 25 -1.68 -6.56 -3.59
C VAL A 25 -2.64 -7.30 -2.65
N GLU A 26 -2.99 -8.55 -2.94
CA GLU A 26 -3.85 -9.35 -2.06
C GLU A 26 -3.17 -9.69 -0.74
N LEU A 27 -1.88 -10.01 -0.74
CA LEU A 27 -1.07 -10.20 0.47
C LEU A 27 -1.10 -8.93 1.35
N LEU A 28 -0.85 -7.76 0.74
CA LEU A 28 -0.91 -6.49 1.45
C LEU A 28 -2.28 -6.26 2.09
N LYS A 29 -3.37 -6.47 1.33
CA LYS A 29 -4.73 -6.32 1.85
C LYS A 29 -5.01 -7.25 3.03
N SER A 30 -4.64 -8.53 2.93
CA SER A 30 -4.80 -9.52 4.01
C SER A 30 -4.03 -9.07 5.25
N ARG A 31 -2.76 -8.68 5.12
CA ARG A 31 -1.95 -8.22 6.26
C ARG A 31 -2.44 -6.92 6.90
N LEU A 32 -2.95 -5.99 6.12
CA LEU A 32 -3.57 -4.76 6.64
C LEU A 32 -4.88 -5.02 7.39
N ILE A 33 -5.61 -6.09 7.04
CA ILE A 33 -6.79 -6.54 7.77
C ILE A 33 -6.38 -7.26 9.06
N GLU A 34 -5.47 -8.24 8.95
CA GLU A 34 -5.00 -9.06 10.08
C GLU A 34 -4.28 -8.24 11.16
N SER A 35 -3.60 -7.17 10.77
CA SER A 35 -2.94 -6.25 11.72
C SER A 35 -3.89 -5.29 12.42
N GLY A 36 -5.19 -5.28 12.08
CA GLY A 36 -6.17 -4.32 12.61
C GLY A 36 -6.13 -2.95 11.94
N TRP A 37 -5.13 -2.67 11.10
CA TRP A 37 -4.93 -1.35 10.48
C TRP A 37 -6.17 -0.84 9.72
N ARG A 38 -6.89 -1.73 9.03
CA ARG A 38 -8.12 -1.34 8.31
C ARG A 38 -9.20 -0.81 9.24
N ASP A 39 -9.38 -1.43 10.41
CA ASP A 39 -10.41 -1.05 11.37
C ASP A 39 -10.01 0.22 12.13
N ASP A 40 -8.72 0.36 12.45
CA ASP A 40 -8.16 1.58 13.04
C ASP A 40 -8.34 2.78 12.10
N LEU A 41 -7.99 2.62 10.81
CA LEU A 41 -8.15 3.68 9.83
C LEU A 41 -9.63 4.06 9.63
N LYS A 42 -10.54 3.08 9.68
CA LYS A 42 -11.98 3.32 9.61
C LYS A 42 -12.47 4.12 10.81
N THR A 43 -11.99 3.80 12.01
CA THR A 43 -12.32 4.53 13.24
C THR A 43 -11.80 5.97 13.17
N TYR A 44 -10.52 6.15 12.82
CA TYR A 44 -9.91 7.47 12.62
C TYR A 44 -10.68 8.31 11.58
N THR A 45 -11.06 7.71 10.46
CA THR A 45 -11.81 8.40 9.40
C THR A 45 -13.18 8.88 9.90
N LYS A 46 -13.89 8.06 10.69
CA LYS A 46 -15.18 8.45 11.27
C LYS A 46 -15.03 9.61 12.25
N GLU A 47 -14.04 9.57 13.12
CA GLU A 47 -13.76 10.65 14.08
C GLU A 47 -13.46 11.97 13.35
N ARG A 48 -12.68 11.94 12.27
CA ARG A 48 -12.39 13.13 11.46
C ARG A 48 -13.62 13.72 10.78
N ILE A 49 -14.51 12.86 10.27
CA ILE A 49 -15.77 13.31 9.65
C ILE A 49 -16.67 13.94 10.72
N GLN A 50 -16.77 13.33 11.91
CA GLN A 50 -17.59 13.84 13.02
C GLN A 50 -17.03 15.12 13.64
N ALA A 51 -15.72 15.32 13.62
CA ALA A 51 -15.08 16.53 14.15
C ALA A 51 -15.28 17.78 13.28
N LYS A 52 -15.77 17.62 12.04
CA LYS A 52 -16.05 18.74 11.13
C LYS A 52 -17.54 19.03 11.09
N GLU A 53 -17.88 20.29 11.29
CA GLU A 53 -19.27 20.77 11.26
C GLU A 53 -19.82 20.89 9.83
N THR A 54 -18.94 20.92 8.82
CA THR A 54 -19.31 21.01 7.41
C THR A 54 -19.23 19.67 6.72
N ALA A 55 -20.17 19.42 5.81
CA ALA A 55 -20.14 18.26 4.94
C ALA A 55 -18.89 18.30 4.05
N GLN A 56 -18.19 17.17 3.98
CA GLN A 56 -17.02 16.99 3.14
C GLN A 56 -17.33 16.06 1.98
N SER A 57 -16.71 16.33 0.84
CA SER A 57 -16.64 15.38 -0.26
C SER A 57 -15.75 14.18 0.09
N VAL A 58 -15.94 13.06 -0.62
CA VAL A 58 -15.10 11.86 -0.47
C VAL A 58 -13.63 12.19 -0.77
N ASP A 59 -13.34 13.01 -1.77
CA ASP A 59 -11.98 13.38 -2.15
C ASP A 59 -11.27 14.19 -1.05
N GLU A 60 -11.99 15.10 -0.39
CA GLU A 60 -11.45 15.84 0.76
C GLU A 60 -11.14 14.92 1.93
N ILE A 61 -12.02 13.94 2.21
CA ILE A 61 -11.77 12.94 3.26
C ILE A 61 -10.53 12.12 2.90
N ILE A 62 -10.42 11.62 1.66
CA ILE A 62 -9.24 10.86 1.20
C ILE A 62 -7.97 11.68 1.36
N LYS A 63 -7.98 12.95 0.94
CA LYS A 63 -6.82 13.85 1.06
C LYS A 63 -6.38 14.04 2.51
N ASP A 64 -7.35 14.13 3.41
CA ASP A 64 -7.14 14.35 4.84
C ASP A 64 -6.63 13.09 5.57
N VAL A 65 -7.18 11.91 5.25
CA VAL A 65 -6.82 10.65 5.94
C VAL A 65 -5.62 9.93 5.32
N SER A 66 -5.30 10.16 4.04
CA SER A 66 -4.21 9.46 3.33
C SER A 66 -2.83 9.59 4.00
N PRO A 67 -2.41 10.76 4.52
CA PRO A 67 -1.13 10.88 5.22
C PRO A 67 -1.08 9.99 6.47
N HIS A 68 -2.16 9.99 7.27
CA HIS A 68 -2.26 9.15 8.46
C HIS A 68 -2.25 7.66 8.08
N ALA A 69 -3.08 7.27 7.10
CA ALA A 69 -3.13 5.91 6.57
C ALA A 69 -1.74 5.38 6.20
N ARG A 70 -0.95 6.16 5.45
CA ARG A 70 0.41 5.77 5.04
C ARG A 70 1.38 5.69 6.21
N ALA A 71 1.27 6.59 7.19
CA ALA A 71 2.15 6.64 8.35
C ALA A 71 1.91 5.47 9.32
N THR A 72 0.67 5.00 9.46
CA THR A 72 0.30 3.96 10.42
C THR A 72 0.43 2.54 9.89
N VAL A 73 0.81 2.35 8.63
CA VAL A 73 1.09 1.00 8.10
C VAL A 73 2.18 0.34 8.95
N PRO A 74 1.92 -0.83 9.55
CA PRO A 74 2.90 -1.47 10.42
C PRO A 74 4.17 -1.87 9.65
N ASP A 75 5.33 -1.68 10.28
CA ASP A 75 6.61 -1.97 9.63
C ASP A 75 6.77 -3.45 9.29
N LYS A 76 6.22 -4.35 10.12
CA LYS A 76 6.18 -5.79 9.82
C LYS A 76 5.55 -6.09 8.46
N VAL A 77 4.47 -5.38 8.09
CA VAL A 77 3.79 -5.55 6.80
C VAL A 77 4.67 -5.04 5.66
N LYS A 78 5.33 -3.89 5.84
CA LYS A 78 6.27 -3.33 4.85
C LYS A 78 7.46 -4.26 4.63
N THR A 79 8.05 -4.79 5.71
CA THR A 79 9.19 -5.71 5.67
C THR A 79 8.83 -7.01 4.96
N GLU A 80 7.67 -7.60 5.25
CA GLU A 80 7.20 -8.81 4.57
C GLU A 80 6.99 -8.58 3.06
N LEU A 81 6.33 -7.47 2.70
CA LEU A 81 6.16 -7.11 1.28
C LEU A 81 7.49 -6.89 0.57
N LEU A 82 8.43 -6.18 1.22
CA LEU A 82 9.74 -5.92 0.65
C LEU A 82 10.51 -7.22 0.43
N ALA A 83 10.49 -8.14 1.38
CA ALA A 83 11.11 -9.46 1.24
C ALA A 83 10.53 -10.25 0.05
N GLN A 84 9.21 -10.22 -0.14
CA GLN A 84 8.56 -10.88 -1.29
C GLN A 84 8.92 -10.23 -2.63
N ILE A 85 9.10 -8.91 -2.67
CA ILE A 85 9.56 -8.19 -3.86
C ILE A 85 11.02 -8.54 -4.13
N SER A 86 11.90 -8.49 -3.12
CA SER A 86 13.32 -8.83 -3.24
C SER A 86 13.53 -10.26 -3.74
N ALA A 87 12.81 -11.24 -3.19
CA ALA A 87 12.88 -12.63 -3.66
C ALA A 87 12.47 -12.75 -5.13
N PHE A 88 11.42 -12.03 -5.55
CA PHE A 88 11.04 -12.00 -6.96
C PHE A 88 12.12 -11.37 -7.84
N VAL A 89 12.78 -10.29 -7.37
CA VAL A 89 13.89 -9.68 -8.13
C VAL A 89 15.03 -10.67 -8.28
N GLU A 90 15.43 -11.34 -7.21
CA GLU A 90 16.51 -12.34 -7.20
C GLU A 90 16.22 -13.51 -8.15
N ASP A 91 14.97 -13.99 -8.19
CA ASP A 91 14.55 -15.08 -9.10
C ASP A 91 14.51 -14.67 -10.58
N ASN A 92 14.47 -13.36 -10.88
CA ASN A 92 14.33 -12.80 -12.24
C ASN A 92 15.55 -11.97 -12.71
N MET A 93 16.65 -12.00 -11.95
CA MET A 93 17.96 -11.47 -12.34
C MET A 93 18.84 -12.57 -12.92
#